data_AF-A0A3C0C2W6-F1
#
_entry.id   AF-A0A3C0C2W6-F1
#
_cell.length_a   1.000
_cell.length_b   1.000
_cell.length_c   1.000
_cell.angle_alpha   90.00
_cell.angle_beta   90.00
_cell.angle_gamma   90.00
#
_symmetry.space_group_name_H-M   'P 1'
#
loop_
_entity.id
_entity.type
_entity.pdbx_description
1 polymer ?
#
loop_
_entity_poly.entity_id
_entity_poly.type
_entity_poly.pdbx_seq_one_letter_code
_entity_poly.pdbx_strand_id
1 'polypeptide(L)'
;MAVKRSRIFVDAVDGDICALLVGRKRVYVTLPLGILPKGTSEGDLLIMTLQRSERLRRSSRRSVAGLLKKLGKRADAPNEITRY
;
A
#
# COMPACT_ATOMS: atom_id res chain seq x y z
N MET A 1 11.80 15.16 -7.12
CA MET A 1 11.16 13.85 -6.83
C MET A 1 10.50 13.35 -8.11
N ALA A 2 10.77 12.13 -8.55
CA ALA A 2 10.15 11.59 -9.76
C ALA A 2 8.68 11.22 -9.48
N VAL A 3 7.77 11.81 -10.25
CA VAL A 3 6.33 11.51 -10.22
C VAL A 3 5.99 10.79 -11.52
N LYS A 4 5.42 9.60 -11.44
CA LYS A 4 4.94 8.86 -12.61
C LYS A 4 3.43 9.03 -12.70
N ARG A 5 2.96 9.60 -13.81
CA ARG A 5 1.54 9.71 -14.14
C ARG A 5 1.21 8.73 -15.26
N SER A 6 0.06 8.07 -15.16
CA SER A 6 -0.39 7.13 -16.19
C SER A 6 -1.91 7.16 -16.27
N ARG A 7 -2.43 7.14 -17.50
CA ARG A 7 -3.86 6.89 -17.75
C ARG A 7 -4.15 5.44 -17.38
N ILE A 8 -5.23 5.23 -16.68
CA ILE A 8 -5.74 3.89 -16.34
C ILE A 8 -7.16 3.80 -16.87
N PHE A 9 -7.50 2.63 -17.37
CA PHE A 9 -8.86 2.28 -17.79
C PHE A 9 -9.38 1.21 -16.84
N VAL A 10 -10.61 1.36 -16.37
CA VAL A 10 -11.28 0.39 -15.51
C VAL A 10 -11.94 -0.65 -16.41
N ASP A 11 -11.37 -1.85 -16.41
CA ASP A 11 -11.77 -2.94 -17.29
C ASP A 11 -12.97 -3.70 -16.74
N ALA A 12 -12.91 -4.08 -15.46
CA ALA A 12 -13.97 -4.77 -14.75
C ALA A 12 -13.96 -4.42 -13.26
N VAL A 13 -15.12 -4.51 -12.61
CA VAL A 13 -15.29 -4.35 -11.17
C VAL A 13 -16.06 -5.56 -10.65
N ASP A 14 -15.40 -6.37 -9.84
CA ASP A 14 -15.98 -7.57 -9.22
C ASP A 14 -15.95 -7.43 -7.70
N GLY A 15 -17.10 -7.11 -7.12
CA GLY A 15 -17.23 -6.82 -5.70
C GLY A 15 -16.29 -5.71 -5.25
N ASP A 16 -15.34 -6.06 -4.38
CA ASP A 16 -14.37 -5.13 -3.79
C ASP A 16 -13.05 -5.01 -4.57
N ILE A 17 -12.93 -5.66 -5.73
CA ILE A 17 -11.72 -5.69 -6.56
C ILE A 17 -12.03 -5.10 -7.93
N CYS A 18 -11.09 -4.30 -8.46
CA CYS A 18 -11.16 -3.78 -9.81
C CYS A 18 -9.96 -4.25 -10.65
N ALA A 19 -10.23 -4.52 -11.92
CA ALA A 19 -9.26 -4.80 -12.96
C ALA A 19 -8.96 -3.52 -13.73
N LEU A 20 -7.68 -3.17 -13.86
CA LEU A 20 -7.23 -1.93 -14.48
C LEU A 20 -6.23 -2.20 -15.61
N LEU A 21 -6.39 -1.47 -16.71
CA LEU A 21 -5.41 -1.42 -17.79
C LEU A 21 -4.60 -0.13 -17.68
N VAL A 22 -3.29 -0.25 -17.39
CA VAL A 22 -2.41 0.88 -17.10
C VAL A 22 -1.54 1.24 -18.30
N GLY A 23 -1.62 2.50 -18.72
CA GLY A 23 -0.74 3.10 -19.72
C GLY A 23 -0.93 2.55 -21.14
N ARG A 24 -0.01 2.91 -22.05
CA ARG A 24 -0.11 2.56 -23.48
C ARG A 24 0.03 1.05 -23.75
N LYS A 25 0.80 0.35 -22.92
CA LYS A 25 1.00 -1.11 -23.02
C LYS A 25 -0.16 -1.91 -22.39
N ARG A 26 -1.18 -1.23 -21.85
CA ARG A 26 -2.36 -1.84 -21.21
C ARG A 26 -1.95 -2.92 -20.20
N VAL A 27 -1.03 -2.56 -19.30
CA VAL A 27 -0.58 -3.50 -18.25
C VAL A 27 -1.76 -3.79 -17.34
N TYR A 28 -2.13 -5.06 -17.21
CA TYR A 28 -3.21 -5.49 -16.35
C TYR A 28 -2.78 -5.46 -14.88
N VAL A 29 -3.55 -4.79 -14.04
CA VAL A 29 -3.31 -4.65 -12.60
C VAL A 29 -4.63 -4.78 -11.87
N THR A 30 -4.66 -5.55 -10.79
CA THR A 30 -5.80 -5.61 -9.88
C THR A 30 -5.55 -4.74 -8.66
N LEU A 31 -6.55 -3.95 -8.27
CA LEU A 31 -6.52 -3.10 -7.07
C LEU A 31 -7.84 -3.24 -6.30
N PRO A 32 -7.86 -2.98 -4.98
CA PRO A 32 -9.12 -2.88 -4.26
C PRO A 32 -9.93 -1.67 -4.73
N LEU A 33 -11.23 -1.82 -4.98
CA LEU A 33 -12.11 -0.73 -5.39
C LEU A 33 -12.09 0.45 -4.40
N GLY A 34 -11.93 0.16 -3.11
CA GLY A 34 -11.87 1.16 -2.04
C GLY A 34 -10.71 2.16 -2.13
N ILE A 35 -9.69 1.91 -2.96
CA ILE A 35 -8.60 2.88 -3.19
C ILE A 35 -8.90 3.84 -4.35
N LEU A 36 -9.89 3.52 -5.18
CA LEU A 36 -10.30 4.35 -6.31
C LEU A 36 -11.22 5.49 -5.84
N PRO A 37 -11.40 6.54 -6.67
CA PRO A 37 -12.39 7.57 -6.41
C PRO A 37 -13.80 6.98 -6.20
N LYS A 38 -14.61 7.64 -5.38
CA LYS A 38 -16.00 7.25 -5.19
C LYS A 38 -16.76 7.35 -6.52
N GLY A 39 -17.61 6.36 -6.77
CA GLY A 39 -18.42 6.30 -7.99
C GLY A 39 -17.66 5.81 -9.23
N THR A 40 -16.43 5.30 -9.08
CA THR A 40 -15.74 4.63 -10.18
C THR A 40 -16.52 3.38 -10.63
N SER A 41 -16.68 3.26 -11.94
CA SER A 41 -17.40 2.17 -12.61
C SER A 41 -16.58 1.59 -13.77
N GLU A 42 -17.03 0.45 -14.30
CA GLU A 42 -16.45 -0.16 -15.49
C GLU A 42 -16.52 0.80 -16.68
N GLY A 43 -15.45 0.82 -17.48
CA GLY A 43 -15.33 1.74 -18.62
C GLY A 43 -14.73 3.11 -18.28
N ASP A 44 -14.56 3.44 -16.99
CA ASP A 44 -13.99 4.73 -16.59
C ASP A 44 -12.53 4.89 -17.01
N LEU A 45 -12.17 6.12 -17.38
CA LEU A 45 -10.80 6.52 -17.63
C LEU A 45 -10.30 7.44 -16.52
N LEU A 46 -9.32 6.99 -15.76
CA LEU A 46 -8.75 7.73 -14.63
C LEU A 46 -7.26 8.05 -14.85
N ILE A 47 -6.73 8.94 -14.01
CA ILE A 47 -5.31 9.26 -13.98
C ILE A 47 -4.72 8.76 -12.66
N MET A 48 -3.83 7.77 -12.73
CA MET A 48 -3.07 7.29 -11.59
C MET A 48 -1.75 8.04 -11.49
N THR A 49 -1.44 8.54 -10.29
CA THR A 49 -0.18 9.20 -9.98
C THR A 49 0.56 8.42 -8.91
N LEU A 50 1.78 7.96 -9.24
CA LEU A 50 2.66 7.26 -8.31
C LEU A 50 3.86 8.15 -7.97
N GLN A 51 4.05 8.37 -6.67
CA GLN A 51 5.17 9.16 -6.15
C GLN A 51 5.84 8.41 -5.01
N ARG A 52 7.17 8.30 -5.08
CA ARG A 52 7.97 7.76 -3.96
C ARG A 52 8.02 8.78 -2.83
N SER A 53 7.67 8.35 -1.61
CA SER A 53 7.75 9.18 -0.41
C SER A 53 8.93 8.78 0.47
N GLU A 54 10.04 9.53 0.39
CA GLU A 54 11.22 9.31 1.23
C GLU A 54 10.94 9.59 2.72
N ARG A 55 10.04 10.53 3.01
CA ARG A 55 9.61 10.82 4.39
C ARG A 55 8.95 9.59 5.03
N LEU A 56 7.97 8.99 4.34
CA LEU A 56 7.29 7.80 4.85
C LEU A 56 8.26 6.62 4.96
N ARG A 57 9.13 6.42 3.96
CA ARG A 57 10.16 5.37 4.00
C ARG A 57 11.07 5.49 5.23
N ARG A 58 11.58 6.69 5.53
CA ARG A 58 12.41 6.95 6.72
C ARG A 58 11.63 6.74 8.01
N SER A 59 10.39 7.21 8.07
CA SER A 59 9.51 7.03 9.24
C SER A 59 9.22 5.56 9.53
N SER A 60 8.85 4.78 8.51
CA SER A 60 8.62 3.34 8.65
C SER A 60 9.89 2.61 9.08
N ARG A 61 11.07 2.96 8.50
CA ARG A 61 12.34 2.35 8.91
C ARG A 61 12.66 2.60 10.39
N ARG A 62 12.46 3.83 10.87
CA ARG A 62 12.65 4.16 12.30
C ARG A 62 11.67 3.40 13.19
N SER A 63 10.41 3.32 12.77
CA SER A 63 9.35 2.63 13.54
C SER A 63 9.66 1.14 13.67
N VAL A 64 10.03 0.48 12.56
CA VAL A 64 10.45 -0.94 12.55
C VAL A 64 11.68 -1.16 13.43
N ALA A 65 12.71 -0.32 13.32
CA ALA A 65 13.90 -0.42 14.18
C ALA A 65 13.55 -0.27 15.67
N GLY A 66 12.62 0.64 16.00
CA GLY A 66 12.09 0.80 17.35
C GLY A 66 11.35 -0.44 17.86
N LEU A 67 10.53 -1.08 17.02
CA LEU A 67 9.82 -2.30 17.36
C LEU A 67 10.79 -3.47 17.59
N LEU A 68 11.78 -3.65 16.71
CA LEU A 68 12.81 -4.68 16.86
C LEU A 68 13.62 -4.51 18.14
N LYS A 69 13.98 -3.27 18.49
CA LYS A 69 14.66 -2.98 19.77
C LYS A 69 13.81 -3.35 20.99
N LYS A 70 12.49 -3.11 20.94
CA LYS A 70 11.57 -3.51 22.02
C LYS A 70 11.41 -5.02 22.11
N LEU A 71 11.39 -5.72 20.99
CA LEU A 71 11.33 -7.19 20.95
C LEU A 71 12.61 -7.82 21.50
N GLY A 72 13.79 -7.35 21.09
CA GLY A 72 15.07 -7.82 21.65
C GLY A 72 15.13 -7.63 23.16
N LYS A 73 14.76 -6.44 23.66
CA LYS A 73 14.67 -6.18 25.10
C LYS A 73 13.67 -7.07 25.86
N ARG A 74 12.61 -7.54 25.20
CA ARG A 74 11.64 -8.48 25.80
C ARG A 74 12.14 -9.92 25.77
N ALA A 75 12.91 -10.30 24.74
CA ALA A 75 13.54 -11.62 24.66
C ALA A 75 14.67 -11.77 25.70
N ASP A 76 15.37 -10.69 26.01
CA ASP A 76 16.46 -10.66 26.99
C ASP A 76 16.00 -10.39 28.44
N ALA A 77 14.71 -10.14 28.67
CA ALA A 77 14.16 -9.96 30.02
C ALA A 77 13.88 -11.34 30.63
N PRO A 78 14.38 -11.64 31.85
CA PRO A 78 14.01 -12.88 32.53
C PRO A 78 12.49 -12.91 32.72
N ASN A 79 11.87 -14.01 32.33
CA ASN A 79 10.46 -14.28 32.58
C ASN A 79 10.24 -14.42 34.09
N GLU A 80 10.03 -13.30 34.78
CA GLU A 80 9.42 -13.28 36.11
C GLU A 80 7.93 -13.62 35.94
N ILE A 81 7.66 -14.90 35.71
CA ILE A 81 6.32 -15.47 35.88
C ILE A 81 6.08 -15.44 37.38
N THR A 82 5.30 -14.46 37.82
CA THR A 82 4.71 -14.36 39.15
C THR A 82 4.06 -15.70 39.52
N ARG A 83 4.70 -16.44 40.43
CA ARG A 83 4.05 -17.50 41.20
C ARG A 83 3.54 -16.86 42.47
N TYR A 84 2.25 -16.55 42.54
CA TYR A 84 1.42 -16.59 43.74
C TYR A 84 -0.04 -16.79 43.33
#